data_AF-A0A8S3UQ03-F1
#
_entry.id   AF-A0A8S3UQ03-F1
#
_cell.length_a   1.000
_cell.length_b   1.000
_cell.length_c   1.000
_cell.angle_alpha   90.00
_cell.angle_beta   90.00
_cell.angle_gamma   90.00
#
_symmetry.space_group_name_H-M   'P 1'
#
loop_
_entity.id
_entity.type
_entity.pdbx_description
1 polymer ?
#
loop_
_entity_poly.entity_id
_entity_poly.type
_entity_poly.pdbx_seq_one_letter_code
_entity_poly.pdbx_strand_id
1 'polypeptide(L)'
;MVRPRCNVCKKTVTIRQDALQCDTCDNWQHRLCETADTWIKSTVWPVESWTVFSQPTRTNNDVEGWHRRINKKSSEEKKPFYLLLPKLKEEAELLPNQLKMVSECKLTRQQRSTSKFLQAKYFQLWDQYRDGDLTASQLVRMCGLLNGPSAD
;
A
#
# COMPACT_ATOMS: atom_id res chain seq x y z
N MET A 1 -14.30 -10.41 22.51
CA MET A 1 -14.42 -10.04 21.07
C MET A 1 -14.03 -11.24 20.23
N VAL A 2 -14.92 -11.71 19.36
CA VAL A 2 -14.61 -12.77 18.39
C VAL A 2 -13.71 -12.18 17.32
N ARG A 3 -12.54 -12.80 17.08
CA ARG A 3 -11.64 -12.35 16.00
C ARG A 3 -12.13 -12.94 14.67
N PRO A 4 -12.27 -12.12 13.61
CA PRO A 4 -12.71 -12.62 12.30
C PRO A 4 -11.74 -13.66 11.74
N ARG A 5 -12.24 -14.55 10.88
CA ARG A 5 -11.43 -15.59 10.22
C ARG A 5 -11.33 -15.34 8.73
N CYS A 6 -10.18 -15.67 8.17
CA CYS A 6 -9.91 -15.54 6.75
C CYS A 6 -10.81 -16.52 5.98
N ASN A 7 -11.54 -16.03 4.98
CA ASN A 7 -12.37 -16.86 4.11
C ASN A 7 -11.54 -17.88 3.31
N VAL A 8 -10.28 -17.56 3.00
CA VAL A 8 -9.32 -18.44 2.30
C VAL A 8 -8.65 -19.43 3.25
N CYS A 9 -7.68 -19.01 4.09
CA CYS A 9 -6.90 -19.95 4.91
C CYS A 9 -7.54 -20.36 6.25
N LYS A 10 -8.72 -19.83 6.59
CA LYS A 10 -9.43 -20.07 7.87
C LYS A 10 -8.68 -19.68 9.14
N LYS A 11 -7.48 -19.10 9.04
CA LYS A 11 -6.72 -18.55 10.17
C LYS A 11 -7.34 -17.26 10.68
N THR A 12 -7.07 -16.94 11.94
CA THR A 12 -7.54 -15.70 12.56
C THR A 12 -6.96 -14.48 11.86
N VAL A 13 -7.81 -13.49 11.62
CA VAL A 13 -7.48 -12.26 10.92
C VAL A 13 -7.29 -11.12 11.90
N THR A 14 -6.16 -10.45 11.78
CA THR A 14 -5.87 -9.18 12.43
C THR A 14 -6.39 -8.04 11.56
N ILE A 15 -7.45 -7.39 12.03
CA ILE A 15 -8.13 -6.26 11.36
C ILE A 15 -7.16 -5.09 11.05
N ARG A 16 -5.98 -5.07 11.68
CA ARG A 16 -5.12 -3.91 11.85
C ARG A 16 -4.24 -3.53 10.66
N GLN A 17 -4.14 -4.35 9.61
CA GLN A 17 -3.47 -4.04 8.32
C GLN A 17 -3.40 -5.26 7.39
N ASP A 18 -3.49 -6.46 7.96
CA ASP A 18 -3.24 -7.72 7.27
C ASP A 18 -4.43 -8.24 6.49
N ALA A 19 -5.51 -7.47 6.39
CA ALA A 19 -6.78 -7.99 5.91
C ALA A 19 -7.61 -7.00 5.10
N LEU A 20 -8.33 -7.54 4.12
CA LEU A 20 -9.38 -6.87 3.37
C LEU A 20 -10.72 -7.40 3.88
N GLN A 21 -11.67 -6.50 4.13
CA GLN A 21 -13.05 -6.83 4.42
C GLN A 21 -13.87 -6.61 3.15
N CYS A 22 -14.71 -7.59 2.82
CA CYS A 22 -15.70 -7.51 1.73
C CYS A 22 -16.83 -6.56 2.13
N ASP A 23 -16.99 -5.44 1.42
CA ASP A 23 -18.02 -4.42 1.73
C ASP A 23 -19.47 -4.92 1.57
N THR A 24 -19.69 -6.00 0.81
CA THR A 24 -21.01 -6.58 0.55
C THR A 24 -21.37 -7.76 1.43
N CYS A 25 -20.38 -8.45 2.00
CA CYS A 25 -20.56 -9.76 2.61
C CYS A 25 -19.87 -9.93 3.97
N ASP A 26 -19.20 -8.88 4.46
CA ASP A 26 -18.44 -8.84 5.72
C ASP A 26 -17.41 -9.97 5.90
N ASN A 27 -17.06 -10.64 4.80
CA ASN A 27 -16.02 -11.66 4.78
C ASN A 27 -14.64 -11.01 4.88
N TRP A 28 -13.78 -11.61 5.70
CA TRP A 28 -12.42 -11.16 5.90
C TRP A 28 -11.44 -12.04 5.15
N GLN A 29 -10.43 -11.44 4.54
CA GLN A 29 -9.36 -12.17 3.86
C GLN A 29 -8.02 -11.58 4.23
N HIS A 30 -6.99 -12.41 4.49
CA HIS A 30 -5.64 -11.88 4.64
C HIS A 30 -5.14 -11.31 3.31
N ARG A 31 -4.46 -10.16 3.37
CA ARG A 31 -3.95 -9.40 2.22
C ARG A 31 -3.03 -10.22 1.30
N LEU A 32 -2.41 -11.28 1.81
CA LEU A 32 -1.48 -12.15 1.06
C LEU A 32 -1.94 -13.60 1.01
N CYS A 33 -3.17 -13.88 1.45
CA CYS A 33 -3.63 -15.26 1.57
C CYS A 33 -3.62 -16.01 0.22
N GLU A 34 -3.78 -15.27 -0.87
CA GLU A 34 -3.76 -15.78 -2.24
C GLU A 34 -2.39 -15.65 -2.90
N THR A 35 -1.58 -14.67 -2.51
CA THR A 35 -0.24 -14.47 -3.09
C THR A 35 0.83 -15.35 -2.42
N ALA A 36 0.50 -16.05 -1.33
CA ALA A 36 1.44 -16.92 -0.63
C ALA A 36 1.86 -18.16 -1.45
N ASP A 37 1.06 -18.57 -2.45
CA ASP A 37 1.40 -19.70 -3.33
C ASP A 37 2.08 -19.22 -4.62
N THR A 38 3.29 -18.71 -4.47
CA THR A 38 4.15 -18.30 -5.58
C THR A 38 5.33 -19.25 -5.73
N TRP A 39 5.85 -19.37 -6.96
CA TRP A 39 7.03 -20.17 -7.27
C TRP A 39 8.32 -19.67 -6.57
N ILE A 40 8.34 -18.42 -6.09
CA ILE A 40 9.44 -17.85 -5.31
C ILE A 40 9.13 -17.99 -3.82
N LYS A 41 9.97 -18.75 -3.10
CA LYS A 41 9.96 -18.87 -1.64
C LYS A 41 11.29 -18.37 -1.09
N SER A 42 11.28 -17.24 -0.39
CA SER A 42 12.48 -16.63 0.18
C SER A 42 12.19 -16.07 1.57
N THR A 43 13.12 -16.31 2.50
CA THR A 43 13.10 -15.74 3.86
C THR A 43 13.69 -14.32 3.88
N VAL A 44 14.51 -13.97 2.89
CA VAL A 44 15.15 -12.65 2.77
C VAL A 44 14.27 -11.68 1.98
N TRP A 45 13.60 -12.17 0.94
CA TRP A 45 12.66 -11.41 0.10
C TRP A 45 11.27 -12.08 0.10
N PRO A 46 10.49 -11.91 1.18
CA PRO A 46 9.15 -12.46 1.25
C PRO A 46 8.25 -11.85 0.17
N VAL A 47 7.19 -12.57 -0.21
CA VAL A 47 6.18 -12.16 -1.22
C VAL A 47 5.74 -10.70 -1.04
N GLU A 48 5.51 -10.32 0.21
CA GLU A 48 5.17 -8.96 0.67
C GLU A 48 6.11 -7.85 0.21
N SER A 49 7.36 -8.18 -0.08
CA SER A 49 8.40 -7.22 -0.44
C SER A 49 8.44 -6.91 -1.94
N TRP A 50 7.87 -7.77 -2.79
CA TRP A 50 8.00 -7.66 -4.24
C TRP A 50 6.69 -7.72 -5.01
N THR A 51 5.56 -8.06 -4.36
CA THR A 51 4.23 -7.96 -4.98
C THR A 51 3.25 -7.12 -4.17
N VAL A 52 2.43 -6.37 -4.91
CA VAL A 52 1.28 -5.60 -4.39
C VAL A 52 -0.04 -6.12 -4.96
N PHE A 53 -0.05 -7.32 -5.56
CA PHE A 53 -1.26 -7.94 -6.10
C PHE A 53 -2.32 -8.11 -5.01
N SER A 54 -3.56 -7.72 -5.31
CA SER A 54 -4.67 -7.65 -4.36
C SER A 54 -4.37 -6.78 -3.13
N GLN A 55 -3.45 -5.81 -3.25
CA GLN A 55 -3.16 -4.83 -2.21
C GLN A 55 -3.34 -3.41 -2.74
N PRO A 56 -3.75 -2.46 -1.88
CA PRO A 56 -3.63 -1.05 -2.20
C PRO A 56 -2.20 -0.71 -2.66
N THR A 57 -2.04 -0.29 -3.92
CA THR A 57 -0.76 0.14 -4.50
C THR A 57 -0.07 1.14 -3.57
N ARG A 58 1.12 0.76 -3.11
CA ARG A 58 2.05 1.66 -2.43
C ARG A 58 2.66 2.55 -3.49
N THR A 59 2.42 3.85 -3.39
CA THR A 59 3.00 4.82 -4.32
C THR A 59 4.40 5.17 -3.84
N ASN A 60 5.24 5.67 -4.74
CA ASN A 60 6.56 6.20 -4.36
C ASN A 60 6.46 7.20 -3.18
N ASN A 61 5.36 7.97 -3.09
CA ASN A 61 5.09 8.88 -1.97
C ASN A 61 5.00 8.21 -0.58
N ASP A 62 4.80 6.89 -0.47
CA ASP A 62 4.81 6.19 0.81
C ASP A 62 6.25 5.99 1.33
N VAL A 63 7.24 5.94 0.43
CA VAL A 63 8.68 5.83 0.73
C VAL A 63 9.39 7.19 0.63
N GLU A 64 9.01 8.04 -0.34
CA GLU A 64 9.55 9.39 -0.55
C GLU A 64 8.78 10.49 0.18
N GLY A 65 7.66 10.17 0.82
CA GLY A 65 6.79 11.18 1.44
C GLY A 65 7.50 12.01 2.51
N TRP A 66 8.41 11.42 3.28
CA TRP A 66 9.25 12.13 4.26
C TRP A 66 10.22 13.09 3.57
N HIS A 67 10.91 12.62 2.52
CA HIS A 67 11.83 13.43 1.71
C HIS A 67 11.09 14.62 1.09
N ARG A 68 9.91 14.40 0.49
CA ARG A 68 9.09 15.47 -0.08
C ARG A 68 8.59 16.47 0.98
N ARG A 69 8.24 16.01 2.18
CA ARG A 69 7.84 16.89 3.29
C ARG A 69 9.01 17.73 3.80
N ILE A 70 10.18 17.12 3.98
CA ILE A 70 11.40 17.82 4.38
C ILE A 70 11.75 18.88 3.33
N ASN A 71 11.76 18.48 2.05
CA ASN A 71 12.05 19.40 0.94
C ASN A 71 11.01 20.53 0.81
N LYS A 72 9.74 20.28 1.14
CA LYS A 72 8.71 21.34 1.16
C LYS A 72 8.88 22.29 2.35
N LYS A 73 9.28 21.77 3.51
CA LYS A 73 9.52 22.56 4.73
C LYS A 73 10.83 23.33 4.67
N SER A 74 11.78 22.87 3.86
CA SER A 74 12.95 23.65 3.47
C SER A 74 12.62 24.50 2.24
N SER A 75 12.28 25.76 2.44
CA SER A 75 11.94 26.72 1.37
C SER A 75 13.05 26.98 0.33
N GLU A 76 14.21 26.34 0.43
CA GLU A 76 15.41 26.58 -0.37
C GLU A 76 16.03 25.25 -0.83
N GLU A 77 16.47 25.19 -2.09
CA GLU A 77 16.99 23.96 -2.73
C GLU A 77 18.33 23.46 -2.17
N LYS A 78 19.09 24.30 -1.44
CA LYS A 78 20.45 23.95 -0.95
C LYS A 78 20.72 24.55 0.43
N LYS A 79 20.39 23.80 1.49
CA LYS A 79 20.81 24.15 2.86
C LYS A 79 22.13 23.46 3.22
N PRO A 80 23.11 24.19 3.79
CA PRO A 80 24.20 23.56 4.53
C PRO A 80 23.66 22.59 5.58
N PHE A 81 24.38 21.48 5.81
CA PHE A 81 23.93 20.39 6.69
C PHE A 81 23.49 20.87 8.09
N TYR A 82 24.16 21.88 8.65
CA TYR A 82 23.81 22.42 9.98
C TYR A 82 22.43 23.08 10.03
N LEU A 83 21.91 23.61 8.92
CA LEU A 83 20.54 24.15 8.83
C LEU A 83 19.48 23.05 8.61
N LEU A 84 19.90 21.87 8.15
CA LEU A 84 19.04 20.70 7.98
C LEU A 84 18.82 19.96 9.32
N LEU A 85 19.82 19.96 10.21
CA LEU A 85 19.76 19.25 11.50
C LEU A 85 18.52 19.59 12.36
N PRO A 86 18.12 20.86 12.56
CA PRO A 86 16.91 21.18 13.31
C PRO A 86 15.64 20.65 12.65
N LYS A 87 15.59 20.65 11.30
CA LYS A 87 14.44 20.15 10.54
C LYS A 87 14.30 18.63 10.58
N LEU A 88 15.42 17.93 10.57
CA LEU A 88 15.43 16.47 10.80
C LEU A 88 14.98 16.13 12.22
N LYS A 89 15.40 16.92 13.22
CA LYS A 89 14.94 16.76 14.60
C LYS A 89 13.43 17.00 14.72
N GLU A 90 12.90 18.07 14.13
CA GLU A 90 11.45 18.35 14.10
C GLU A 90 10.65 17.19 13.47
N GLU A 91 11.12 16.58 12.38
CA GLU A 91 10.46 15.40 11.80
C GLU A 91 10.58 14.16 12.69
N ALA A 92 11.73 13.94 13.34
CA ALA A 92 11.93 12.82 14.25
C ALA A 92 11.03 12.93 15.50
N GLU A 93 10.76 14.13 16.00
CA GLU A 93 9.85 14.38 17.13
C GLU A 93 8.37 14.04 16.80
N LEU A 94 8.02 13.88 15.51
CA LEU A 94 6.70 13.41 15.10
C LEU A 94 6.57 11.89 15.13
N LEU A 95 7.67 11.14 15.21
CA LEU A 95 7.66 9.67 15.23
C LEU A 95 6.79 9.08 16.35
N PRO A 96 6.83 9.55 17.61
CA PRO A 96 5.97 9.02 18.66
C PRO A 96 4.48 9.12 18.34
N ASN A 97 4.06 10.24 17.74
CA ASN A 97 2.67 10.44 17.33
C ASN A 97 2.30 9.52 16.17
N GLN A 98 3.19 9.36 15.18
CA GLN A 98 2.99 8.42 14.09
C GLN A 98 2.92 6.97 14.58
N LEU A 99 3.85 6.56 15.44
CA LEU A 99 3.87 5.24 16.08
C LEU A 99 2.60 5.00 16.90
N LYS A 100 2.15 6.00 17.65
CA LYS A 100 0.89 5.94 18.39
C LYS A 100 -0.31 5.77 17.44
N MET A 101 -0.41 6.58 16.40
CA MET A 101 -1.48 6.45 15.40
C MET A 101 -1.43 5.11 14.65
N VAL A 102 -0.25 4.54 14.40
CA VAL A 102 -0.09 3.18 13.84
C VAL A 102 -0.59 2.15 14.85
N SER A 103 -0.16 2.24 16.11
CA SER A 103 -0.52 1.30 17.18
C SER A 103 -2.01 1.31 17.50
N GLU A 104 -2.66 2.48 17.40
CA GLU A 104 -4.08 2.68 17.59
C GLU A 104 -4.88 2.43 16.31
N CYS A 105 -4.21 2.09 15.20
CA CYS A 105 -4.80 1.87 13.87
C CYS A 105 -5.63 3.06 13.36
N LYS A 106 -5.31 4.28 13.83
CA LYS A 106 -6.00 5.53 13.47
C LYS A 106 -5.40 6.20 12.23
N LEU A 107 -4.31 5.66 11.69
CA LEU A 107 -3.81 6.04 10.37
C LEU A 107 -4.70 5.43 9.28
N THR A 108 -5.89 6.00 9.09
CA THR A 108 -6.66 5.78 7.86
C THR A 108 -6.00 6.60 6.76
N ARG A 109 -5.44 5.91 5.76
CA ARG A 109 -4.83 6.56 4.59
C ARG A 109 -5.90 7.37 3.87
N GLN A 110 -5.89 8.68 4.02
CA GLN A 110 -6.69 9.57 3.17
C GLN A 110 -6.05 9.59 1.78
N GLN A 111 -6.52 8.68 0.93
CA GLN A 111 -6.14 8.68 -0.47
C GLN A 111 -6.85 9.81 -1.20
N ARG A 112 -6.11 10.52 -2.08
CA ARG A 112 -6.71 11.47 -3.01
C ARG A 112 -7.73 10.75 -3.90
N SER A 113 -8.75 11.47 -4.37
CA SER A 113 -9.79 10.91 -5.25
C SER A 113 -9.20 10.19 -6.47
N THR A 114 -8.17 10.77 -7.08
CA THR A 114 -7.43 10.19 -8.22
C THR A 114 -6.74 8.87 -7.85
N SER A 115 -6.10 8.81 -6.68
CA SER A 115 -5.50 7.56 -6.18
C SER A 115 -6.56 6.51 -5.90
N LYS A 116 -7.69 6.88 -5.29
CA LYS A 116 -8.81 5.94 -5.06
C LYS A 116 -9.37 5.39 -6.37
N PHE A 117 -9.53 6.25 -7.38
CA PHE A 117 -9.99 5.87 -8.71
C PHE A 117 -9.05 4.88 -9.37
N LEU A 118 -7.75 5.17 -9.41
CA LEU A 118 -6.75 4.28 -9.98
C LEU A 118 -6.70 2.93 -9.24
N GLN A 119 -6.77 2.95 -7.91
CA GLN A 119 -6.85 1.73 -7.11
C GLN A 119 -8.04 0.87 -7.47
N ALA A 120 -9.23 1.47 -7.60
CA ALA A 120 -10.43 0.76 -8.03
C ALA A 120 -10.24 0.10 -9.40
N LYS A 121 -9.57 0.78 -10.34
CA LYS A 121 -9.23 0.21 -11.66
C LYS A 121 -8.25 -0.96 -11.56
N TYR A 122 -7.25 -0.89 -10.67
CA TYR A 122 -6.35 -2.03 -10.42
C TYR A 122 -7.09 -3.24 -9.86
N PHE A 123 -7.95 -3.03 -8.86
CA PHE A 123 -8.75 -4.12 -8.30
C PHE A 123 -9.63 -4.77 -9.36
N GLN A 124 -10.31 -3.99 -10.20
CA GLN A 124 -11.11 -4.52 -11.32
C GLN A 124 -10.28 -5.40 -12.28
N LEU A 125 -9.08 -4.96 -12.65
CA LEU A 125 -8.21 -5.75 -13.52
C LEU A 125 -7.70 -7.02 -12.84
N TRP A 126 -7.41 -6.96 -11.54
CA TRP A 126 -7.00 -8.15 -10.77
C TRP A 126 -8.12 -9.16 -10.62
N ASP A 127 -9.36 -8.70 -10.46
CA ASP A 127 -10.55 -9.56 -10.42
C ASP A 127 -10.78 -10.22 -11.79
N GLN A 128 -10.70 -9.48 -12.90
CA GLN A 128 -10.79 -10.06 -14.25
C GLN A 128 -9.67 -11.08 -14.53
N TYR A 129 -8.45 -10.82 -14.06
CA TYR A 129 -7.37 -11.80 -14.15
C TYR A 129 -7.65 -13.06 -13.33
N ARG A 130 -8.18 -12.89 -12.11
CA ARG A 130 -8.57 -14.00 -11.22
C ARG A 130 -9.67 -14.86 -11.83
N ASP A 131 -10.65 -14.24 -12.47
CA ASP A 131 -11.79 -14.92 -13.09
C ASP A 131 -11.39 -15.63 -14.41
N GLY A 132 -10.16 -15.40 -14.89
CA GLY A 132 -9.62 -16.01 -16.11
C GLY A 132 -9.92 -15.22 -17.39
N ASP A 133 -10.58 -14.07 -17.26
CA ASP A 133 -10.92 -13.19 -18.39
C ASP A 133 -9.69 -12.49 -18.99
N LEU A 134 -8.64 -12.31 -18.18
CA LEU A 134 -7.37 -11.73 -18.61
C LEU A 134 -6.21 -12.72 -18.47
N THR A 135 -5.32 -12.72 -19.45
CA THR A 135 -3.99 -13.32 -19.31
C THR A 135 -3.05 -12.41 -18.52
N ALA A 136 -1.99 -12.96 -17.95
CA ALA A 136 -0.99 -12.19 -17.21
C ALA A 136 -0.37 -11.07 -18.06
N SER A 137 -0.09 -11.34 -19.35
CA SER A 137 0.46 -10.34 -20.29
C SER A 137 -0.52 -9.19 -20.53
N GLN A 138 -1.82 -9.48 -20.65
CA GLN A 138 -2.86 -8.46 -20.79
C GLN A 138 -2.98 -7.63 -19.52
N LEU A 139 -2.98 -8.27 -18.35
CA LEU A 139 -3.01 -7.57 -17.06
C LEU A 139 -1.85 -6.56 -16.95
N VAL A 140 -0.61 -7.00 -17.18
CA VAL A 140 0.57 -6.12 -17.07
C VAL A 140 0.49 -4.95 -18.04
N ARG A 141 0.05 -5.19 -19.29
CA ARG A 141 -0.14 -4.13 -20.28
C ARG A 141 -1.18 -3.10 -19.82
N MET A 142 -2.33 -3.56 -19.33
CA MET A 142 -3.41 -2.68 -18.86
C MET A 142 -3.00 -1.89 -17.62
N CYS A 143 -2.26 -2.50 -16.69
CA CYS A 143 -1.66 -1.79 -15.56
C CYS A 143 -0.64 -0.74 -15.99
N GLY A 144 0.16 -1.03 -17.03
CA GLY A 144 1.08 -0.06 -17.62
C GLY A 144 0.35 1.16 -18.20
N LEU A 145 -0.75 0.93 -18.93
CA LEU A 145 -1.57 2.02 -19.49
C LEU A 145 -2.22 2.89 -18.41
N LEU A 146 -2.64 2.30 -17.29
CA LEU A 146 -3.21 3.04 -16.15
C LEU A 146 -2.22 4.01 -15.47
N ASN A 147 -0.92 3.71 -15.51
CA ASN A 147 0.13 4.57 -14.94
C ASN A 147 0.89 5.40 -15.99
N GLY A 148 0.63 5.17 -17.27
CA GLY A 148 1.28 5.90 -18.37
C GLY A 148 0.84 7.36 -18.42
N PRO A 149 1.65 8.25 -19.05
CA PRO A 149 1.22 9.61 -19.31
C PRO A 149 -0.08 9.59 -20.13
N SER A 150 -1.07 10.39 -19.73
CA SER A 150 -2.24 10.64 -20.58
C SER A 150 -1.75 11.16 -21.92
N ALA A 151 -2.26 10.60 -23.01
CA ALA A 151 -2.04 11.12 -24.35
C ALA A 151 -2.86 12.41 -24.51
N ASP A 152 -2.39 13.50 -23.92
CA ASP A 152 -2.84 14.87 -24.15
C ASP A 152 -1.67 15.70 -24.69
#